data_AF-A0A7C5DN55-F1
#
_entry.id   AF-A0A7C5DN55-F1
#
_cell.length_a   1.000
_cell.length_b   1.000
_cell.length_c   1.000
_cell.angle_alpha   90.00
_cell.angle_beta   90.00
_cell.angle_gamma   90.00
#
_symmetry.space_group_name_H-M   'P 1'
#
loop_
_entity.id
_entity.type
_entity.pdbx_description
1 polymer ?
#
loop_
_entity_poly.entity_id
_entity_poly.type
_entity_poly.pdbx_seq_one_letter_code
_entity_poly.pdbx_strand_id
1 'polypeptide(L)'
;MQKWVLANTDVNDVFISTNELSFALNALTGRKLVTLKRGHTDLFTNASKNMLDAAIILYTNDTRARREILKQRKVKYLYWDYYWIRSEYYFNKQGQITGTFDPLVLFDTNNTRALLRHYNISFYSQHTWLDPAIRQPDVKQFDLIFILPYQFNLTHPWHPDLDNYLEEVWDYSQNGVVISRIYKIVNVD
;
A
#
# COMPACT_ATOMS: atom_id res chain seq x y z
N MET A 1 -13.76 -11.76 -6.47
CA MET A 1 -12.75 -11.63 -5.40
C MET A 1 -13.21 -12.30 -4.09
N GLN A 2 -14.19 -11.77 -3.35
CA GLN A 2 -14.56 -12.24 -2.00
C GLN A 2 -14.74 -13.77 -1.88
N LYS A 3 -15.58 -14.37 -2.75
CA LYS A 3 -15.82 -15.83 -2.77
C LYS A 3 -14.52 -16.64 -2.88
N TRP A 4 -13.56 -16.17 -3.70
CA TRP A 4 -12.29 -16.84 -3.87
C TRP A 4 -11.44 -16.74 -2.60
N VAL A 5 -11.31 -15.53 -2.02
CA VAL A 5 -10.51 -15.32 -0.80
C VAL A 5 -11.01 -16.17 0.35
N LEU A 6 -12.33 -16.20 0.57
CA LEU A 6 -12.93 -16.99 1.65
C LEU A 6 -12.74 -18.50 1.48
N ALA A 7 -12.66 -18.99 0.25
CA ALA A 7 -12.51 -20.41 -0.04
C ALA A 7 -11.04 -20.87 -0.07
N ASN A 8 -10.08 -19.98 -0.33
CA ASN A 8 -8.69 -20.35 -0.64
C ASN A 8 -7.64 -19.84 0.35
N THR A 9 -8.03 -19.07 1.37
CA THR A 9 -7.08 -18.48 2.34
C THR A 9 -7.53 -18.70 3.78
N ASP A 10 -6.57 -18.80 4.71
CA ASP A 10 -6.85 -18.82 6.14
C ASP A 10 -7.23 -17.42 6.66
N VAL A 11 -8.03 -17.35 7.72
CA VAL A 11 -8.39 -16.08 8.36
C VAL A 11 -7.17 -15.27 8.83
N ASN A 12 -6.07 -15.95 9.15
CA ASN A 12 -4.82 -15.36 9.59
C ASN A 12 -3.84 -15.04 8.46
N ASP A 13 -4.16 -15.37 7.21
CA ASP A 13 -3.30 -15.02 6.08
C ASP A 13 -3.24 -13.49 5.93
N VAL A 14 -2.02 -12.99 5.72
CA VAL A 14 -1.74 -11.56 5.67
C VAL A 14 -1.65 -11.11 4.21
N PHE A 15 -2.45 -10.10 3.88
CA PHE A 15 -2.47 -9.43 2.58
C PHE A 15 -1.76 -8.08 2.65
N ILE A 16 -1.21 -7.64 1.51
CA ILE A 16 -0.75 -6.27 1.29
C ILE A 16 -1.45 -5.66 0.07
N SER A 17 -1.79 -4.37 0.19
CA SER A 17 -2.29 -3.51 -0.89
C SER A 17 -2.14 -2.03 -0.48
N THR A 18 -2.72 -1.09 -1.23
CA THR A 18 -2.89 0.31 -0.79
C THR A 18 -3.83 0.38 0.43
N ASN A 19 -3.90 1.51 1.13
CA ASN A 19 -4.76 1.63 2.31
C ASN A 19 -6.23 1.37 1.99
N GLU A 20 -6.74 1.95 0.90
CA GLU A 20 -8.16 1.87 0.52
C GLU A 20 -8.54 0.49 -0.02
N LEU A 21 -7.69 -0.10 -0.85
CA LEU A 21 -7.90 -1.45 -1.34
C LEU A 21 -7.82 -2.47 -0.20
N SER A 22 -6.90 -2.26 0.75
CA SER A 22 -6.83 -3.08 1.96
C SER A 22 -8.10 -2.93 2.79
N PHE A 23 -8.58 -1.70 3.01
CA PHE A 23 -9.84 -1.45 3.72
C PHE A 23 -11.02 -2.20 3.08
N ALA A 24 -11.19 -2.09 1.76
CA ALA A 24 -12.23 -2.81 1.03
C ALA A 24 -12.07 -4.34 1.14
N LEU A 25 -10.85 -4.85 0.98
CA LEU A 25 -10.55 -6.27 1.09
C LEU A 25 -10.91 -6.81 2.49
N ASN A 26 -10.51 -6.11 3.55
CA ASN A 26 -10.80 -6.51 4.91
C ASN A 26 -12.29 -6.43 5.24
N ALA A 27 -12.99 -5.37 4.83
CA ALA A 27 -14.43 -5.27 5.00
C ALA A 27 -15.20 -6.43 4.36
N LEU A 28 -14.71 -6.94 3.21
CA LEU A 28 -15.34 -8.05 2.49
C LEU A 28 -14.92 -9.43 3.00
N THR A 29 -13.71 -9.59 3.53
CA THR A 29 -13.11 -10.93 3.75
C THR A 29 -12.62 -11.19 5.16
N GLY A 30 -12.49 -10.16 5.99
CA GLY A 30 -11.93 -10.22 7.34
C GLY A 30 -10.45 -10.62 7.40
N ARG A 31 -9.71 -10.63 6.28
CA ARG A 31 -8.30 -11.02 6.25
C ARG A 31 -7.39 -9.96 6.86
N LYS A 32 -6.27 -10.42 7.43
CA LYS A 32 -5.26 -9.55 8.03
C LYS A 32 -4.54 -8.75 6.96
N LEU A 33 -4.14 -7.54 7.31
CA LEU A 33 -3.52 -6.61 6.37
C LEU A 33 -2.21 -6.08 6.93
N VAL A 34 -1.25 -5.79 6.06
CA VAL A 34 -0.07 -4.98 6.40
C VAL A 34 -0.49 -3.53 6.63
N THR A 35 -1.33 -2.99 5.75
CA THR A 35 -1.78 -1.60 5.73
C THR A 35 -3.24 -1.50 6.12
N LEU A 36 -3.58 -0.46 6.88
CA LEU A 36 -4.94 -0.09 7.23
C LEU A 36 -5.02 1.43 7.17
N LYS A 37 -6.18 1.93 6.76
CA LYS A 37 -6.49 3.35 6.81
C LYS A 37 -6.25 3.87 8.23
N ARG A 38 -5.46 4.95 8.36
CA ARG A 38 -4.99 5.43 9.67
C ARG A 38 -6.14 5.82 10.60
N GLY A 39 -7.24 6.36 10.07
CA GLY A 39 -8.46 6.64 10.86
C GLY A 39 -9.15 5.39 11.40
N HIS A 40 -8.83 4.19 10.89
CA HIS A 40 -9.41 2.90 11.28
C HIS A 40 -8.41 2.01 12.04
N THR A 41 -7.21 2.51 12.36
CA THR A 41 -6.23 1.77 13.17
C THR A 41 -6.46 2.01 14.65
N ASP A 42 -6.31 0.97 15.48
CA ASP A 42 -6.31 1.08 16.94
C ASP A 42 -5.12 1.94 17.41
N LEU A 43 -5.29 2.66 18.51
CA LEU A 43 -4.26 3.39 19.25
C LEU A 43 -3.05 2.53 19.61
N PHE A 44 -3.24 1.21 19.80
CA PHE A 44 -2.16 0.27 20.11
C PHE A 44 -1.37 -0.21 18.88
N THR A 45 -1.82 0.14 17.66
CA THR A 45 -1.15 -0.24 16.41
C THR A 45 -0.10 0.79 16.00
N ASN A 46 1.12 0.35 15.68
CA ASN A 46 2.13 1.24 15.11
C ASN A 46 1.87 1.47 13.60
N ALA A 47 0.90 2.34 13.30
CA ALA A 47 0.50 2.66 11.93
C ALA A 47 1.67 3.16 11.07
N SER A 48 2.56 3.98 11.64
CA SER A 48 3.73 4.49 10.91
C SER A 48 4.70 3.35 10.52
N LYS A 49 4.95 2.40 11.42
CA LYS A 49 5.77 1.22 11.06
C LYS A 49 5.08 0.37 9.99
N ASN A 50 3.77 0.16 10.08
CA ASN A 50 3.02 -0.59 9.08
C ASN A 50 3.10 0.04 7.69
N MET A 51 2.92 1.37 7.61
CA MET A 51 3.02 2.14 6.37
C MET A 51 4.44 2.12 5.80
N LEU A 52 5.47 2.23 6.66
CA LEU A 52 6.86 2.12 6.22
C LEU A 52 7.17 0.71 5.69
N ASP A 53 6.78 -0.35 6.41
CA ASP A 53 7.02 -1.72 5.98
C ASP A 53 6.32 -2.03 4.66
N ALA A 54 5.11 -1.50 4.45
CA ALA A 54 4.41 -1.60 3.18
C ALA A 54 5.13 -0.87 2.05
N ALA A 55 5.60 0.36 2.30
CA ALA A 55 6.41 1.11 1.34
C ALA A 55 7.70 0.37 0.97
N ILE A 56 8.35 -0.28 1.94
CA ILE A 56 9.53 -1.12 1.69
C ILE A 56 9.16 -2.32 0.81
N ILE A 57 8.11 -3.08 1.15
CA ILE A 57 7.69 -4.23 0.34
C ILE A 57 7.40 -3.81 -1.12
N LEU A 58 6.62 -2.75 -1.30
CA LEU A 58 6.09 -2.34 -2.60
C LEU A 58 7.12 -1.57 -3.44
N TYR A 59 7.87 -0.64 -2.85
CA TYR A 59 8.53 0.41 -3.64
C TYR A 59 10.06 0.46 -3.50
N THR A 60 10.68 -0.33 -2.62
CA THR A 60 12.16 -0.32 -2.49
C THR A 60 12.86 -0.90 -3.72
N ASN A 61 14.13 -0.57 -3.93
CA ASN A 61 15.00 -1.34 -4.82
C ASN A 61 15.91 -2.33 -4.07
N ASP A 62 15.86 -2.38 -2.74
CA ASP A 62 16.61 -3.32 -1.91
C ASP A 62 15.85 -4.65 -1.78
N THR A 63 16.21 -5.62 -2.63
CA THR A 63 15.67 -6.98 -2.64
C THR A 63 15.79 -7.69 -1.29
N ARG A 64 16.91 -7.49 -0.58
CA ARG A 64 17.14 -8.14 0.71
C ARG A 64 16.18 -7.57 1.75
N ALA A 65 16.07 -6.24 1.84
CA ALA A 65 15.16 -5.60 2.77
C ALA A 65 13.70 -6.00 2.50
N ARG A 66 13.27 -6.01 1.23
CA ARG A 66 11.93 -6.50 0.84
C ARG A 66 11.68 -7.90 1.37
N ARG A 67 12.58 -8.84 1.08
CA ARG A 67 12.42 -10.24 1.51
C ARG A 67 12.33 -10.36 3.03
N GLU A 68 13.20 -9.67 3.76
CA GLU A 68 13.17 -9.69 5.23
C GLU A 68 11.84 -9.15 5.79
N ILE A 69 11.31 -8.06 5.23
CA ILE A 69 10.03 -7.51 5.68
C ILE A 69 8.86 -8.44 5.29
N LEU A 70 8.87 -9.05 4.09
CA LEU A 70 7.88 -10.06 3.70
C LEU A 70 7.85 -11.23 4.70
N LYS A 71 9.03 -11.74 5.12
CA LYS A 71 9.14 -12.78 6.17
C LYS A 71 8.59 -12.31 7.51
N GLN A 72 9.09 -11.17 8.00
CA GLN A 72 8.73 -10.63 9.31
C GLN A 72 7.23 -10.37 9.43
N ARG A 73 6.61 -9.86 8.36
CA ARG A 73 5.17 -9.59 8.29
C ARG A 73 4.34 -10.80 7.89
N LYS A 74 4.98 -11.92 7.51
CA LYS A 74 4.33 -13.16 7.05
C LYS A 74 3.32 -12.88 5.92
N VAL A 75 3.66 -11.96 5.02
CA VAL A 75 2.79 -11.59 3.91
C VAL A 75 2.68 -12.79 2.97
N LYS A 76 1.44 -13.23 2.73
CA LYS A 76 1.15 -14.36 1.85
C LYS A 76 0.54 -13.94 0.53
N TYR A 77 -0.10 -12.78 0.48
CA TYR A 77 -0.78 -12.33 -0.72
C TYR A 77 -0.62 -10.83 -0.97
N LEU A 78 -0.56 -10.44 -2.24
CA LEU A 78 -0.72 -9.07 -2.70
C LEU A 78 -2.05 -8.98 -3.47
N TYR A 79 -2.88 -8.01 -3.10
CA TYR A 79 -4.10 -7.70 -3.85
C TYR A 79 -3.90 -6.42 -4.66
N TRP A 80 -4.09 -6.50 -5.97
CA TRP A 80 -4.03 -5.35 -6.88
C TRP A 80 -5.35 -5.17 -7.60
N ASP A 81 -5.72 -3.92 -7.85
CA ASP A 81 -6.78 -3.57 -8.79
C ASP A 81 -6.37 -2.38 -9.68
N TYR A 82 -7.12 -2.18 -10.77
CA TYR A 82 -6.88 -1.10 -11.73
C TYR A 82 -7.00 0.32 -11.13
N TYR A 83 -7.59 0.46 -9.94
CA TYR A 83 -7.78 1.71 -9.23
C TYR A 83 -6.58 2.03 -8.31
N TRP A 84 -5.58 1.17 -8.16
CA TRP A 84 -4.41 1.33 -7.28
C TRP A 84 -3.93 2.77 -7.14
N ILE A 85 -3.46 3.39 -8.23
CA ILE A 85 -2.91 4.76 -8.20
C ILE A 85 -3.98 5.80 -7.84
N ARG A 86 -5.20 5.64 -8.36
CA ARG A 86 -6.32 6.56 -8.13
C ARG A 86 -6.93 6.39 -6.73
N SER A 87 -6.66 5.27 -6.06
CA SER A 87 -6.98 5.03 -4.66
C SER A 87 -6.07 5.83 -3.72
N GLU A 88 -4.98 6.41 -4.24
CA GLU A 88 -3.99 7.13 -3.44
C GLU A 88 -3.94 8.62 -3.83
N TYR A 89 -4.03 8.94 -5.12
CA TYR A 89 -3.75 10.27 -5.64
C TYR A 89 -4.80 10.78 -6.64
N TYR A 90 -5.03 12.09 -6.58
CA TYR A 90 -5.81 12.81 -7.58
C TYR A 90 -4.90 13.47 -8.61
N PHE A 91 -5.31 13.43 -9.87
CA PHE A 91 -4.56 13.98 -10.98
C PHE A 91 -5.43 14.95 -11.78
N ASN A 92 -4.82 16.04 -12.28
CA ASN A 92 -5.44 16.85 -13.31
C ASN A 92 -5.32 16.21 -14.70
N LYS A 93 -5.88 16.87 -15.73
CA LYS A 93 -5.81 16.42 -17.13
C LYS A 93 -4.37 16.36 -17.68
N GLN A 94 -3.43 17.05 -17.03
CA GLN A 94 -2.00 17.07 -17.38
C GLN A 94 -1.21 15.98 -16.65
N GLY A 95 -1.87 15.13 -15.85
CA GLY A 95 -1.21 14.05 -15.09
C GLY A 95 -0.45 14.53 -13.86
N GLN A 96 -0.65 15.77 -13.42
CA GLN A 96 -0.03 16.31 -12.21
C GLN A 96 -0.87 15.96 -10.99
N ILE A 97 -0.21 15.59 -9.89
CA ILE A 97 -0.88 15.35 -8.60
C ILE A 97 -1.49 16.66 -8.10
N THR A 98 -2.81 16.69 -7.94
CA THR A 98 -3.55 17.83 -7.39
C THR A 98 -4.03 17.61 -5.96
N GLY A 99 -3.91 16.39 -5.45
CA GLY A 99 -4.30 16.05 -4.10
C GLY A 99 -4.11 14.57 -3.80
N THR A 100 -4.44 14.21 -2.56
CA THR A 100 -4.34 12.85 -2.03
C THR A 100 -5.70 12.34 -1.60
N PHE A 101 -5.95 11.05 -1.80
CA PHE A 101 -7.06 10.34 -1.19
C PHE A 101 -6.62 9.66 0.11
N ASP A 102 -5.95 8.49 0.03
CA ASP A 102 -5.39 7.82 1.21
C ASP A 102 -4.10 7.03 0.86
N PRO A 103 -3.03 7.73 0.46
CA PRO A 103 -1.72 7.12 0.24
C PRO A 103 -1.05 6.69 1.55
N LEU A 104 0.02 5.90 1.46
CA LEU A 104 0.90 5.65 2.62
C LEU A 104 1.51 6.97 3.11
N VAL A 105 1.33 7.27 4.40
CA VAL A 105 1.71 8.55 5.01
C VAL A 105 2.51 8.38 6.29
N LEU A 106 3.60 9.13 6.42
CA LEU A 106 4.49 9.10 7.58
C LEU A 106 4.67 10.51 8.14
N PHE A 107 5.01 10.62 9.43
CA PHE A 107 5.45 11.91 9.97
C PHE A 107 6.80 12.29 9.37
N ASP A 108 6.91 13.55 8.99
CA ASP A 108 8.11 14.12 8.42
C ASP A 108 9.16 14.35 9.52
N THR A 109 10.10 13.41 9.63
CA THR A 109 11.24 13.50 10.54
C THR A 109 12.51 13.20 9.80
N ASN A 110 13.65 13.67 10.31
CA ASN A 110 14.97 13.35 9.74
C ASN A 110 15.20 11.84 9.64
N ASN A 111 14.75 11.07 10.64
CA ASN A 111 14.84 9.62 10.64
C ASN A 111 13.98 8.99 9.52
N THR A 112 12.71 9.42 9.38
CA THR A 112 11.82 8.95 8.30
C THR A 112 12.45 9.20 6.93
N ARG A 113 12.95 10.43 6.69
CA ARG A 113 13.59 10.80 5.42
C ARG A 113 14.83 9.95 5.15
N ALA A 114 15.66 9.71 6.16
CA ALA A 114 16.87 8.90 6.04
C ALA A 114 16.52 7.46 5.66
N LEU A 115 15.51 6.85 6.30
CA LEU A 115 15.04 5.50 5.98
C LEU A 115 14.50 5.39 4.56
N LEU A 116 13.66 6.32 4.12
CA LEU A 116 13.10 6.29 2.76
C LEU A 116 14.19 6.46 1.69
N ARG A 117 15.14 7.36 1.92
CA ARG A 117 16.31 7.53 1.02
C ARG A 117 17.19 6.29 0.99
N HIS A 118 17.43 5.67 2.15
CA HIS A 118 18.22 4.44 2.25
C HIS A 118 17.61 3.31 1.40
N TYR A 119 16.28 3.17 1.42
CA TYR A 119 15.55 2.17 0.63
C TYR A 119 15.18 2.61 -0.79
N ASN A 120 15.65 3.78 -1.24
CA ASN A 120 15.33 4.38 -2.54
C ASN A 120 13.82 4.49 -2.84
N ILE A 121 13.04 4.88 -1.83
CA ILE A 121 11.59 5.07 -1.94
C ILE A 121 11.30 6.54 -2.26
N SER A 122 10.53 6.79 -3.32
CA SER A 122 10.11 8.12 -3.73
C SER A 122 9.03 8.68 -2.82
N PHE A 123 9.15 9.97 -2.47
CA PHE A 123 8.17 10.65 -1.62
C PHE A 123 8.18 12.17 -1.83
N TYR A 124 7.13 12.84 -1.34
CA TYR A 124 7.11 14.29 -1.19
C TYR A 124 6.59 14.68 0.20
N SER A 125 6.86 15.91 0.62
CA SER A 125 6.44 16.44 1.92
C SER A 125 5.35 17.48 1.77
N GLN A 126 4.46 17.55 2.75
CA GLN A 126 3.44 18.60 2.85
C GLN A 126 3.03 18.83 4.30
N HIS A 127 2.80 20.10 4.67
CA HIS A 127 2.17 20.45 5.94
C HIS A 127 0.65 20.38 5.78
N THR A 128 0.02 19.36 6.36
CA THR A 128 -1.43 19.10 6.15
C THR A 128 -2.01 18.21 7.25
N TRP A 129 -3.30 17.92 7.17
CA TRP A 129 -4.01 17.03 8.08
C TRP A 129 -3.59 15.57 7.88
N LEU A 130 -3.44 14.85 8.99
CA LEU A 130 -3.07 13.43 8.99
C LEU A 130 -4.14 12.54 8.34
N ASP A 131 -5.41 12.87 8.53
CA ASP A 131 -6.54 12.23 7.86
C ASP A 131 -7.21 13.25 6.92
N PRO A 132 -7.15 13.00 5.59
CA PRO A 132 -7.81 13.82 4.58
C PRO A 132 -9.33 13.98 4.75
N ALA A 133 -10.01 13.08 5.45
CA ALA A 133 -11.47 13.11 5.60
C ALA A 133 -11.96 14.14 6.64
N ILE A 134 -11.10 14.59 7.56
CA ILE A 134 -11.47 15.48 8.67
C ILE A 134 -10.83 16.87 8.57
N ARG A 135 -10.51 17.32 7.36
CA ARG A 135 -9.86 18.62 7.11
C ARG A 135 -10.76 19.76 7.56
N GLN A 136 -10.47 20.33 8.72
CA GLN A 136 -11.16 21.48 9.28
C GLN A 136 -10.13 22.46 9.90
N PRO A 137 -10.42 23.77 9.96
CA PRO A 137 -9.48 24.78 10.45
C PRO A 137 -8.98 24.55 11.89
N ASP A 138 -9.76 23.88 12.71
CA ASP A 138 -9.51 23.56 14.12
C ASP A 138 -8.79 22.21 14.33
N VAL A 139 -8.69 21.39 13.28
CA VAL A 139 -7.96 20.13 13.34
C VAL A 139 -6.48 20.37 13.06
N LYS A 140 -5.63 19.84 13.95
CA LYS A 140 -4.18 20.01 13.89
C LYS A 140 -3.59 19.45 12.58
N GLN A 141 -2.74 20.25 11.96
CA GLN A 141 -1.89 19.85 10.84
C GLN A 141 -0.51 19.41 11.32
N PHE A 142 0.15 18.61 10.48
CA PHE A 142 1.46 18.03 10.74
C PHE A 142 2.32 18.14 9.49
N ASP A 143 3.64 18.13 9.68
CA ASP A 143 4.57 17.87 8.59
C ASP A 143 4.53 16.38 8.26
N LEU A 144 4.08 16.06 7.04
CA LEU A 144 3.84 14.70 6.59
C LEU A 144 4.63 14.39 5.32
N ILE A 145 5.03 13.14 5.20
CA ILE A 145 5.63 12.54 4.01
C ILE A 145 4.61 11.61 3.37
N PHE A 146 4.41 11.79 2.07
CA PHE A 146 3.52 11.01 1.22
C PHE A 146 4.36 10.12 0.30
N ILE A 147 4.17 8.80 0.40
CA ILE A 147 4.95 7.81 -0.36
C ILE A 147 4.37 7.63 -1.75
N LEU A 148 5.17 7.89 -2.78
CA LEU A 148 4.77 7.71 -4.16
C LEU A 148 4.94 6.25 -4.59
N PRO A 149 4.13 5.77 -5.56
CA PRO A 149 4.43 4.50 -6.21
C PRO A 149 5.79 4.56 -6.90
N TYR A 150 6.43 3.42 -7.09
CA TYR A 150 7.72 3.36 -7.79
C TYR A 150 7.62 3.95 -9.20
N GLN A 151 6.50 3.67 -9.86
CA GLN A 151 6.15 4.22 -11.16
C GLN A 151 4.64 4.40 -11.27
N PHE A 152 4.19 5.40 -12.02
CA PHE A 152 2.77 5.60 -12.34
C PHE A 152 2.30 4.65 -13.46
N ASN A 153 2.57 3.36 -13.29
CA ASN A 153 2.11 2.28 -14.16
C ASN A 153 0.85 1.66 -13.56
N LEU A 154 -0.23 1.59 -14.35
CA LEU A 154 -1.52 1.11 -13.87
C LEU A 154 -1.50 -0.38 -13.49
N THR A 155 -0.66 -1.21 -14.13
CA THR A 155 -0.63 -2.66 -13.89
C THR A 155 0.42 -3.09 -12.90
N HIS A 156 1.54 -2.36 -12.81
CA HIS A 156 2.67 -2.66 -11.93
C HIS A 156 3.20 -1.37 -11.29
N PRO A 157 2.46 -0.76 -10.34
CA PRO A 157 2.87 0.49 -9.69
C PRO A 157 4.05 0.31 -8.71
N TRP A 158 4.44 -0.93 -8.41
CA TRP A 158 5.55 -1.29 -7.54
C TRP A 158 6.89 -1.39 -8.29
N HIS A 159 7.96 -1.58 -7.52
CA HIS A 159 9.29 -1.82 -8.09
C HIS A 159 9.33 -3.20 -8.79
N PRO A 160 9.86 -3.34 -10.02
CA PRO A 160 9.83 -4.59 -10.79
C PRO A 160 10.42 -5.82 -10.09
N ASP A 161 11.43 -5.63 -9.23
CA ASP A 161 11.97 -6.72 -8.40
C ASP A 161 10.91 -7.41 -7.51
N LEU A 162 9.80 -6.75 -7.18
CA LEU A 162 8.71 -7.42 -6.46
C LEU A 162 8.11 -8.57 -7.28
N ASP A 163 8.11 -8.51 -8.61
CA ASP A 163 7.54 -9.53 -9.50
C ASP A 163 8.21 -10.90 -9.31
N ASN A 164 9.47 -10.94 -8.86
CA ASN A 164 10.20 -12.17 -8.52
C ASN A 164 9.56 -12.95 -7.34
N TYR A 165 8.67 -12.29 -6.59
CA TYR A 165 7.97 -12.82 -5.44
C TYR A 165 6.47 -13.02 -5.71
N LEU A 166 5.97 -12.76 -6.91
CA LEU A 166 4.53 -12.79 -7.22
C LEU A 166 4.18 -13.97 -8.13
N GLU A 167 3.29 -14.83 -7.65
CA GLU A 167 2.62 -15.85 -8.47
C GLU A 167 1.13 -15.49 -8.58
N GLU A 168 0.62 -15.20 -9.77
CA GLU A 168 -0.81 -14.93 -9.95
C GLU A 168 -1.64 -16.18 -9.65
N VAL A 169 -2.58 -16.08 -8.72
CA VAL A 169 -3.45 -17.20 -8.30
C VAL A 169 -4.93 -16.95 -8.56
N TRP A 170 -5.28 -15.71 -8.91
CA TRP A 170 -6.63 -15.31 -9.25
C TRP A 170 -6.62 -13.98 -10.00
N ASP A 171 -7.46 -13.86 -11.03
CA ASP A 171 -7.78 -12.60 -11.69
C ASP A 171 -9.30 -12.40 -11.85
N TYR A 172 -9.68 -11.16 -12.12
CA TYR A 172 -10.98 -10.83 -12.65
C TYR A 172 -10.83 -9.86 -13.82
N SER A 173 -11.42 -10.25 -14.94
CA SER A 173 -11.38 -9.51 -16.19
C SER A 173 -12.79 -9.13 -16.64
N GLN A 174 -12.95 -7.92 -17.18
CA GLN A 174 -14.19 -7.43 -17.76
C GLN A 174 -13.88 -6.86 -19.15
N ASN A 175 -14.60 -7.31 -20.18
CA ASN A 175 -14.40 -6.88 -21.58
C ASN A 175 -12.94 -7.01 -22.06
N GLY A 176 -12.24 -8.08 -21.63
CA GLY A 176 -10.84 -8.31 -21.99
C GLY A 176 -9.81 -7.46 -21.21
N VAL A 177 -10.26 -6.64 -20.26
CA VAL A 177 -9.38 -5.84 -19.39
C VAL A 177 -9.32 -6.47 -18.01
N VAL A 178 -8.10 -6.71 -17.51
CA VAL A 178 -7.91 -7.19 -16.14
C VAL A 178 -8.19 -6.05 -15.17
N ILE A 179 -9.16 -6.26 -14.29
CA ILE A 179 -9.65 -5.27 -13.32
C ILE A 179 -8.99 -5.49 -11.96
N SER A 180 -8.73 -6.73 -11.57
CA SER A 180 -8.10 -7.04 -10.29
C SER A 180 -7.37 -8.38 -10.31
N ARG A 181 -6.36 -8.52 -9.45
CA ARG A 181 -5.56 -9.74 -9.28
C ARG A 181 -5.26 -10.01 -7.83
N ILE A 182 -5.09 -11.29 -7.51
CA ILE A 182 -4.44 -11.73 -6.29
C ILE A 182 -3.18 -12.48 -6.69
N TYR A 183 -2.06 -12.03 -6.15
CA TYR A 183 -0.79 -12.70 -6.24
C TYR A 183 -0.49 -13.38 -4.92
N LYS A 184 -0.05 -14.64 -4.97
CA LYS A 184 0.57 -15.31 -3.84
C LYS A 184 2.03 -14.89 -3.76
N ILE A 185 2.50 -14.65 -2.55
CA ILE A 185 3.91 -14.36 -2.29
C ILE A 185 4.70 -15.68 -2.29
N VAL A 186 5.73 -15.75 -3.14
CA VAL A 186 6.61 -16.91 -3.31
C VAL A 186 8.08 -16.52 -3.13
N ASN A 187 8.99 -17.50 -3.07
CA ASN A 187 10.45 -17.29 -3.02
C ASN A 187 10.95 -16.43 -1.85
N VAL A 188 10.23 -16.45 -0.72
CA VAL A 188 10.63 -15.68 0.46
C VAL A 188 11.55 -16.49 1.35
N ASP A 189 11.38 -17.81 1.46
CA ASP A 189 12.09 -18.71 2.40
C ASP A 189 13.62 -18.74 2.26
#